data_AF-A0A3D3P161-F1
#
_entry.id   AF-A0A3D3P161-F1
#
_cell.length_a   1.000
_cell.length_b   1.000
_cell.length_c   1.000
_cell.angle_alpha   90.00
_cell.angle_beta   90.00
_cell.angle_gamma   90.00
#
_symmetry.space_group_name_H-M   'P 1'
#
loop_
_entity.id
_entity.type
_entity.pdbx_description
1 polymer ?
#
loop_
_entity_poly.entity_id
_entity_poly.type
_entity_poly.pdbx_seq_one_letter_code
_entity_poly.pdbx_strand_id
1 'polypeptide(L)'
;YGHYDVQPPEPLNEWRTPAFEPTIRDARVWCRGATDNKGQLMAHISGIAETLAQHGDLPVNLTILFEGEEEIGSPNLKPFLEAHREELACDVVAISDTGMVAPGVGTFTYGLRGIACLEARVHGPAIDLHSGIFGGAVANPAT
;
A
#
# COMPACT_ATOMS: atom_id res chain seq x y z
N TYR A 1 -6.22 11.59 1.14
CA TYR A 1 -5.31 10.65 1.83
C TYR A 1 -4.65 9.75 0.79
N GLY A 2 -3.44 9.29 1.06
CA GLY A 2 -2.71 8.25 0.30
C GLY A 2 -1.50 7.78 1.11
N HIS A 3 -0.73 6.82 0.58
CA HIS A 3 0.45 6.30 1.26
C HIS A 3 1.68 6.23 0.32
N TYR A 4 2.89 6.30 0.89
CA TYR A 4 4.15 6.33 0.13
C TYR A 4 5.05 5.11 0.36
N ASP A 5 4.73 4.27 1.33
CA ASP A 5 5.31 2.94 1.45
C ASP A 5 4.77 2.03 0.34
N VAL A 6 5.47 0.91 0.10
CA VAL A 6 5.16 -0.02 -0.99
C VAL A 6 5.51 -1.43 -0.56
N GLN A 7 4.79 -2.42 -1.08
CA GLN A 7 5.16 -3.83 -0.90
C GLN A 7 6.62 -4.15 -1.32
N PRO A 8 7.23 -5.19 -0.73
CA PRO A 8 8.49 -5.75 -1.21
C PRO A 8 8.43 -6.17 -2.69
N PRO A 9 9.55 -6.11 -3.43
CA PRO A 9 9.57 -6.41 -4.87
C PRO A 9 9.68 -7.91 -5.18
N GLU A 10 9.88 -8.79 -4.21
CA GLU A 10 10.08 -10.21 -4.47
C GLU A 10 8.86 -10.88 -5.12
N PRO A 11 9.08 -11.89 -5.99
CA PRO A 11 10.38 -12.43 -6.42
C PRO A 11 11.04 -11.59 -7.54
N LEU A 12 12.32 -11.22 -7.36
CA LEU A 12 13.03 -10.30 -8.27
C LEU A 12 13.21 -10.84 -9.69
N ASN A 13 13.28 -12.16 -9.86
CA ASN A 13 13.48 -12.82 -11.16
C ASN A 13 12.25 -12.79 -12.07
N GLU A 14 11.07 -12.43 -11.55
CA GLU A 14 9.86 -12.25 -12.36
C GLU A 14 9.77 -10.86 -12.99
N TRP A 15 10.59 -9.92 -12.51
CA TRP A 15 10.65 -8.58 -13.07
C TRP A 15 11.41 -8.55 -14.40
N ARG A 16 10.82 -7.88 -15.39
CA ARG A 16 11.47 -7.63 -16.70
C ARG A 16 12.43 -6.44 -16.68
N THR A 17 12.25 -5.53 -15.72
CA THR A 17 13.05 -4.32 -15.47
C THR A 17 13.21 -4.17 -13.95
N PRO A 18 14.30 -3.59 -13.42
CA PRO A 18 14.49 -3.50 -11.98
C PRO A 18 13.28 -2.87 -11.28
N ALA A 19 12.83 -3.48 -10.19
CA ALA A 19 11.55 -3.15 -9.56
C ALA A 19 11.45 -1.67 -9.14
N PHE A 20 12.56 -1.06 -8.74
CA PHE A 20 12.62 0.33 -8.28
C PHE A 20 13.21 1.29 -9.31
N GLU A 21 13.33 0.88 -10.57
CA GLU A 21 13.73 1.73 -11.69
C GLU A 21 12.52 1.95 -12.61
N PRO A 22 11.78 3.08 -12.47
CA PRO A 22 10.61 3.37 -13.29
C PRO A 22 10.94 3.30 -14.77
N THR A 23 10.34 2.33 -15.47
CA THR A 23 10.60 2.11 -16.89
C THR A 23 9.32 2.22 -17.69
N ILE A 24 9.32 3.03 -18.74
CA ILE A 24 8.17 3.16 -19.64
C ILE A 24 8.22 2.06 -20.71
N ARG A 25 7.16 1.25 -20.78
CA ARG A 25 6.95 0.25 -21.83
C ARG A 25 5.48 0.17 -22.19
N ASP A 26 5.19 0.14 -23.50
CA ASP A 26 3.82 0.08 -24.04
C ASP A 26 2.91 1.18 -23.46
N ALA A 27 3.45 2.40 -23.38
CA ALA A 27 2.81 3.59 -22.79
C ALA A 27 2.38 3.42 -21.30
N ARG A 28 3.02 2.50 -20.57
CA ARG A 28 2.80 2.28 -19.13
C ARG A 28 4.10 2.42 -18.36
N VAL A 29 4.00 2.90 -17.12
CA VAL A 29 5.13 2.95 -16.18
C VAL A 29 5.18 1.64 -15.41
N TRP A 30 6.33 0.96 -15.47
CA TRP A 30 6.58 -0.28 -14.75
C TRP A 30 7.59 -0.03 -13.64
N CYS A 31 7.13 -0.10 -12.39
CA CYS A 31 7.92 -0.17 -11.17
C CYS A 31 7.03 -0.55 -9.98
N ARG A 32 7.63 -0.99 -8.88
CA ARG A 32 6.98 -1.12 -7.58
C ARG A 32 6.53 0.25 -7.11
N GLY A 33 5.27 0.36 -6.71
CA GLY A 33 4.66 1.61 -6.27
C GLY A 33 3.97 2.42 -7.38
N ALA A 34 4.09 2.01 -8.66
CA ALA A 34 3.54 2.80 -9.78
C ALA A 34 2.03 3.03 -9.68
N THR A 35 1.27 2.07 -9.16
CA THR A 35 -0.19 2.12 -9.02
C THR A 35 -0.66 2.01 -7.57
N ASP A 36 0.26 1.85 -6.63
CA ASP A 36 -0.04 1.45 -5.26
C ASP A 36 1.07 1.98 -4.34
N ASN A 37 1.03 3.24 -3.90
CA ASN A 37 0.06 4.29 -4.28
C ASN A 37 0.73 5.55 -4.89
N LYS A 38 2.04 5.48 -5.19
CA LYS A 38 2.85 6.65 -5.58
C LYS A 38 2.38 7.32 -6.86
N GLY A 39 1.86 6.57 -7.84
CA GLY A 39 1.36 7.16 -9.09
C GLY A 39 0.16 8.08 -8.86
N GLN A 40 -0.79 7.64 -8.06
CA GLN A 40 -2.00 8.39 -7.70
C GLN A 40 -1.66 9.59 -6.83
N LEU A 41 -0.75 9.41 -5.87
CA LEU A 41 -0.18 10.51 -5.09
C LEU A 41 0.39 11.59 -6.01
N MET A 42 1.25 11.20 -6.96
CA MET A 42 1.85 12.13 -7.92
C MET A 42 0.81 12.77 -8.84
N ALA A 43 -0.25 12.06 -9.24
CA ALA A 43 -1.33 12.62 -10.05
C ALA A 43 -2.05 13.76 -9.30
N HIS A 44 -2.37 13.56 -8.01
CA HIS A 44 -2.96 14.61 -7.18
C HIS A 44 -2.05 15.82 -7.05
N ILE A 45 -0.78 15.62 -6.69
CA ILE A 45 0.20 16.71 -6.55
C ILE A 45 0.37 17.48 -7.85
N SER A 46 0.43 16.77 -8.99
CA SER A 46 0.58 17.40 -10.30
C SER A 46 -0.65 18.26 -10.66
N GLY A 47 -1.86 17.75 -10.45
CA GLY A 47 -3.09 18.50 -10.71
C GLY A 47 -3.24 19.73 -9.81
N ILE A 48 -2.85 19.64 -8.55
CA ILE A 48 -2.82 20.77 -7.61
C ILE A 48 -1.82 21.83 -8.10
N ALA A 49 -0.61 21.42 -8.45
CA ALA A 49 0.43 22.33 -8.93
C ALA A 49 0.01 23.02 -10.24
N GLU A 50 -0.60 22.29 -11.17
CA GLU A 50 -1.13 22.84 -12.41
C GLU A 50 -2.26 23.84 -12.16
N THR A 51 -3.20 23.52 -11.28
CA THR A 51 -4.32 24.40 -10.90
C THR A 51 -3.80 25.70 -10.30
N LEU A 52 -2.86 25.62 -9.36
CA LEU A 52 -2.22 26.79 -8.76
C LEU A 52 -1.47 27.64 -9.80
N ALA A 53 -0.76 27.00 -10.73
CA ALA A 53 -0.03 27.72 -11.78
C ALA A 53 -0.98 28.45 -12.75
N GLN A 54 -2.15 27.88 -13.05
CA GLN A 54 -3.11 28.45 -13.99
C GLN A 54 -4.03 29.49 -13.36
N HIS A 55 -4.43 29.30 -12.10
CA HIS A 55 -5.47 30.09 -11.46
C HIS A 55 -4.96 30.95 -10.29
N GLY A 56 -3.74 30.72 -9.81
CA GLY A 56 -3.13 31.41 -8.67
C GLY A 56 -3.65 30.95 -7.30
N ASP A 57 -4.69 30.12 -7.26
CA ASP A 57 -5.30 29.60 -6.04
C ASP A 57 -6.04 28.28 -6.31
N LEU A 58 -6.45 27.58 -5.23
CA LEU A 58 -7.28 26.39 -5.29
C LEU A 58 -8.76 26.75 -5.07
N PRO A 59 -9.71 26.06 -5.72
CA PRO A 59 -11.14 26.30 -5.54
C PRO A 59 -11.67 25.83 -4.17
N VAL A 60 -10.85 25.11 -3.39
CA VAL A 60 -11.19 24.57 -2.07
C VAL A 60 -9.97 24.64 -1.16
N ASN A 61 -10.20 24.71 0.15
CA ASN A 61 -9.17 24.42 1.14
C ASN A 61 -8.78 22.94 1.04
N LEU A 62 -7.48 22.65 1.06
CA LEU A 62 -6.98 21.30 0.85
C LEU A 62 -6.01 20.89 1.95
N THR A 63 -6.32 19.76 2.60
CA THR A 63 -5.40 19.05 3.50
C THR A 63 -4.92 17.78 2.80
N ILE A 64 -3.60 17.62 2.73
CA ILE A 64 -2.97 16.42 2.18
C ILE A 64 -2.41 15.60 3.33
N LEU A 65 -2.91 14.37 3.47
CA LEU A 65 -2.44 13.40 4.46
C LEU A 65 -1.78 12.23 3.73
N PHE A 66 -0.47 12.08 3.93
CA PHE A 66 0.31 10.94 3.45
C PHE A 66 0.91 10.17 4.62
N GLU A 67 0.77 8.85 4.61
CA GLU A 67 1.45 7.98 5.56
C GLU A 67 2.43 7.02 4.88
N GLY A 68 3.21 6.30 5.66
CA GLY A 68 4.21 5.34 5.17
C GLY A 68 4.11 3.98 5.84
N GLU A 69 2.93 3.61 6.32
CA GLU A 69 2.70 2.35 7.02
C GLU A 69 1.46 1.58 6.55
N GLU A 70 0.84 1.97 5.42
CA GLU A 70 -0.39 1.34 4.92
C GLU A 70 -0.19 -0.15 4.64
N GLU A 71 0.95 -0.50 4.04
CA GLU A 71 1.27 -1.85 3.60
C GLU A 71 1.58 -2.79 4.79
N ILE A 72 1.70 -2.21 6.00
CA ILE A 72 1.87 -2.91 7.27
C ILE A 72 0.67 -2.71 8.22
N GLY A 73 -0.45 -2.18 7.71
CA GLY A 73 -1.72 -2.05 8.43
C GLY A 73 -1.92 -0.74 9.19
N SER A 74 -1.18 0.31 8.84
CA SER A 74 -1.32 1.68 9.37
C SER A 74 -1.36 1.77 10.91
N PRO A 75 -0.40 1.16 11.65
CA PRO A 75 -0.46 1.08 13.11
C PRO A 75 -0.56 2.45 13.80
N ASN A 76 0.03 3.51 13.23
CA ASN A 76 0.02 4.85 13.82
C ASN A 76 -1.01 5.82 13.22
N LEU A 77 -1.66 5.48 12.09
CA LEU A 77 -2.61 6.38 11.44
C LEU A 77 -3.79 6.70 12.35
N LYS A 78 -4.42 5.69 12.96
CA LYS A 78 -5.59 5.91 13.82
C LYS A 78 -5.27 6.80 15.03
N PRO A 79 -4.23 6.52 15.84
CA PRO A 79 -3.82 7.41 16.92
C PRO A 79 -3.53 8.84 16.45
N PHE A 80 -2.89 9.01 15.29
CA PHE A 80 -2.62 10.33 14.72
C PHE A 80 -3.92 11.09 14.37
N LEU A 81 -4.85 10.44 13.67
CA LEU A 81 -6.14 11.03 13.31
C LEU A 81 -6.96 11.42 14.54
N GLU A 82 -6.92 10.63 15.61
CA GLU A 82 -7.61 10.93 16.87
C GLU A 82 -6.99 12.14 17.59
N ALA A 83 -5.65 12.23 17.62
CA ALA A 83 -4.93 13.35 18.24
C ALA A 83 -5.09 14.68 17.49
N HIS A 84 -5.23 14.63 16.16
CA HIS A 84 -5.32 15.82 15.28
C HIS A 84 -6.74 16.03 14.72
N ARG A 85 -7.77 15.46 15.35
CA ARG A 85 -9.15 15.48 14.84
C ARG A 85 -9.68 16.87 14.47
N GLU A 86 -9.41 17.88 15.32
CA GLU A 86 -9.90 19.25 15.11
C GLU A 86 -9.18 19.93 13.95
N GLU A 87 -7.86 19.74 13.83
CA GLU A 87 -7.03 20.28 12.75
C GLU A 87 -7.35 19.65 11.38
N LEU A 88 -7.69 18.36 11.39
CA LEU A 88 -8.02 17.58 10.18
C LEU A 88 -9.51 17.60 9.82
N ALA A 89 -10.33 18.38 10.52
CA ALA A 89 -11.75 18.49 10.23
C ALA A 89 -11.97 18.99 8.79
N CYS A 90 -12.81 18.27 8.04
CA CYS A 90 -13.11 18.57 6.64
C CYS A 90 -14.51 18.10 6.26
N ASP A 91 -15.07 18.69 5.20
CA ASP A 91 -16.39 18.34 4.68
C ASP A 91 -16.36 17.04 3.85
N VAL A 92 -15.23 16.77 3.18
CA VAL A 92 -15.06 15.66 2.24
C VAL A 92 -13.66 15.07 2.38
N VAL A 93 -13.61 13.73 2.41
CA VAL A 93 -12.35 12.97 2.29
C VAL A 93 -12.32 12.30 0.92
N ALA A 94 -11.25 12.54 0.16
CA ALA A 94 -10.98 11.87 -1.09
C ALA A 94 -9.76 10.93 -0.96
N ILE A 95 -9.92 9.71 -1.48
CA ILE A 95 -8.89 8.67 -1.50
C ILE A 95 -8.84 8.08 -2.90
N SER A 96 -7.64 8.02 -3.48
CA SER A 96 -7.40 7.39 -4.78
C SER A 96 -6.42 6.25 -4.61
N ASP A 97 -6.96 5.13 -4.12
CA ASP A 97 -6.16 3.96 -3.75
C ASP A 97 -6.88 2.65 -4.08
N THR A 98 -7.60 2.68 -5.21
CA THR A 98 -8.31 1.52 -5.73
C THR A 98 -8.20 1.51 -7.25
N GLY A 99 -8.53 0.36 -7.85
CA GLY A 99 -8.52 0.17 -9.30
C GLY A 99 -9.85 0.46 -9.97
N MET A 100 -9.82 0.51 -11.30
CA MET A 100 -11.02 0.45 -12.13
C MET A 100 -11.55 -0.98 -12.23
N VAL A 101 -12.87 -1.16 -12.29
CA VAL A 101 -13.48 -2.50 -12.46
C VAL A 101 -13.13 -3.13 -13.81
N ALA A 102 -12.90 -2.31 -14.83
CA ALA A 102 -12.44 -2.73 -16.15
C ALA A 102 -11.66 -1.58 -16.83
N PRO A 103 -10.78 -1.88 -17.80
CA PRO A 103 -10.06 -0.85 -18.55
C PRO A 103 -11.01 0.18 -19.18
N GLY A 104 -10.75 1.47 -18.93
CA GLY A 104 -11.54 2.57 -19.46
C GLY A 104 -12.88 2.82 -18.75
N VAL A 105 -13.22 2.04 -17.73
CA VAL A 105 -14.46 2.23 -16.95
C VAL A 105 -14.13 2.95 -15.65
N GLY A 106 -14.40 4.26 -15.62
CA GLY A 106 -14.30 5.07 -14.39
C GLY A 106 -15.13 4.45 -13.28
N THR A 107 -14.52 4.25 -12.11
CA THR A 107 -15.12 3.49 -11.01
C THR A 107 -15.09 4.33 -9.73
N PHE A 108 -16.24 4.48 -9.08
CA PHE A 108 -16.35 5.03 -7.73
C PHE A 108 -16.50 3.88 -6.73
N THR A 109 -15.48 3.71 -5.89
CA THR A 109 -15.51 2.74 -4.80
C THR A 109 -16.23 3.33 -3.60
N TYR A 110 -17.31 2.68 -3.15
CA TYR A 110 -18.10 3.14 -2.00
C TYR A 110 -17.97 2.24 -0.76
N GLY A 111 -17.20 1.17 -0.84
CA GLY A 111 -16.98 0.26 0.27
C GLY A 111 -15.80 -0.69 0.02
N LEU A 112 -15.10 -1.02 1.10
CA LEU A 112 -13.98 -1.97 1.12
C LEU A 112 -14.27 -3.08 2.13
N ARG A 113 -13.70 -4.26 1.91
CA ARG A 113 -13.74 -5.34 2.90
C ARG A 113 -12.72 -5.06 4.00
N GLY A 114 -12.96 -5.58 5.19
CA GLY A 114 -11.93 -5.68 6.22
C GLY A 114 -10.95 -6.83 5.94
N ILE A 115 -9.83 -6.82 6.65
CA ILE A 115 -8.82 -7.88 6.64
C ILE A 115 -8.53 -8.31 8.08
N ALA A 116 -8.33 -9.61 8.29
CA ALA A 116 -7.86 -10.18 9.54
C ALA A 116 -6.66 -11.08 9.23
N CYS A 117 -5.48 -10.67 9.66
CA CYS A 117 -4.25 -11.44 9.51
C CYS A 117 -4.05 -12.31 10.75
N LEU A 118 -3.84 -13.61 10.57
CA LEU A 118 -3.58 -14.56 11.66
C LEU A 118 -2.23 -15.24 11.44
N GLU A 119 -1.49 -15.44 12.52
CA GLU A 119 -0.26 -16.22 12.52
C GLU A 119 -0.44 -17.44 13.42
N ALA A 120 -0.24 -18.64 12.86
CA ALA A 120 -0.24 -19.89 13.61
C ALA A 120 1.20 -20.35 13.84
N ARG A 121 1.63 -20.37 15.10
CA ARG A 121 2.96 -20.83 15.50
C ARG A 121 2.87 -22.23 16.11
N VAL A 122 3.47 -23.21 15.43
CA VAL A 122 3.58 -24.58 15.93
C VAL A 122 5.02 -24.79 16.39
N HIS A 123 5.20 -25.11 17.67
CA HIS A 123 6.50 -25.35 18.27
C HIS A 123 6.71 -26.84 18.50
N GLY A 124 7.91 -27.32 18.16
CA GLY A 124 8.35 -28.69 18.40
C GLY A 124 9.58 -28.71 19.30
N PRO A 125 10.63 -29.46 18.92
CA PRO A 125 11.89 -29.51 19.68
C PRO A 125 12.56 -28.13 19.82
N ALA A 126 13.38 -27.97 20.86
CA ALA A 126 14.10 -26.72 21.15
C ALA A 126 15.21 -26.38 20.12
N ILE A 127 15.58 -27.34 19.26
CA ILE A 127 16.57 -27.20 18.19
C ILE A 127 16.11 -28.00 16.97
N ASP A 128 16.66 -27.68 15.80
CA ASP A 128 16.48 -28.51 14.61
C ASP A 128 17.05 -29.92 14.85
N LEU A 129 16.29 -30.95 14.46
CA LEU A 129 16.67 -32.35 14.63
C LEU A 129 16.96 -33.02 13.29
N HIS A 130 17.98 -33.88 13.27
CA HIS A 130 18.30 -34.69 12.10
C HIS A 130 17.15 -35.66 11.79
N SER A 131 16.47 -35.47 10.65
CA SER A 131 15.26 -36.21 10.29
C SER A 131 15.45 -37.72 10.23
N GLY A 132 16.63 -38.22 9.84
CA GLY A 132 16.91 -39.67 9.84
C GLY A 132 17.12 -40.28 11.23
N ILE A 133 17.51 -39.50 12.23
CA ILE A 133 17.77 -40.00 13.59
C ILE A 133 16.48 -39.94 14.43
N PHE A 134 15.73 -38.86 14.27
CA PHE A 134 14.55 -38.57 15.10
C PHE A 134 13.21 -38.78 14.37
N GLY A 135 13.25 -39.18 13.08
CA GLY A 135 12.06 -39.46 12.28
C GLY A 135 11.21 -40.56 12.90
N GLY A 136 9.95 -40.24 13.19
CA GLY A 136 9.01 -41.16 13.85
C GLY A 136 9.15 -41.26 15.36
N ALA A 137 10.19 -40.67 15.96
CA ALA A 137 10.40 -40.65 17.41
C ALA A 137 9.89 -39.35 18.07
N VAL A 138 9.83 -38.26 17.31
CA VAL A 138 9.41 -36.93 17.79
C VAL A 138 8.37 -36.35 16.84
N ALA A 139 7.34 -35.70 17.40
CA ALA A 139 6.34 -35.00 16.61
C ALA A 139 7.00 -33.84 15.85
N ASN A 140 6.83 -33.83 14.54
CA ASN A 140 7.37 -32.78 13.68
C ASN A 140 6.30 -31.68 13.52
N PRO A 141 6.59 -30.42 13.88
CA PRO A 141 5.65 -29.31 13.73
C PRO A 141 5.08 -29.12 12.31
N ALA A 142 5.78 -29.62 11.29
CA ALA A 142 5.40 -29.51 9.89
C ALA A 142 4.49 -30.66 9.39
N THR A 143 4.27 -31.72 10.18
CA THR A 143 3.52 -32.92 9.75
C THR A 143 2.57 -33.43 10.81
#